data_AF-A0A1Y1ND00-F1
#
_entry.id   AF-A0A1Y1ND00-F1
#
_cell.length_a   1.000
_cell.length_b   1.000
_cell.length_c   1.000
_cell.angle_alpha   90.00
_cell.angle_beta   90.00
_cell.angle_gamma   90.00
#
_symmetry.space_group_name_H-M   'P 1'
#
loop_
_entity.id
_entity.type
_entity.pdbx_description
1 polymer ?
#
loop_
_entity_poly.entity_id
_entity_poly.type
_entity_poly.pdbx_seq_one_letter_code
_entity_poly.pdbx_strand_id
1 'polypeptide(L)'
;SVYVSMGGKVALLAVDCRTERTEHDVINNQTWETIINRMYAEVRRGHVEHLLVLLGVPIAYPRLVWLENILTSRLMDPVKALGRTGMFGKALNNIDGGVEVLDDLNDHWTAKNHKRERSIIMEDLQDLAIDKSLRITILSGDVHLAAIGQFYSNPKLGLPKHKDPRYMINVVSSAIANTPPSDILADVFNKRNKVHHFDEQT
;
A
#
# COMPACT_ATOMS: atom_id res chain seq x y z
N SER A 1 5.55 17.61 -2.19
CA SER A 1 4.13 17.21 -2.20
C SER A 1 3.25 18.38 -2.64
N VAL A 2 2.02 18.09 -3.08
CA VAL A 2 1.01 19.10 -3.47
C VAL A 2 -0.23 18.94 -2.59
N TYR A 3 -0.80 20.05 -2.13
CA TYR A 3 -2.09 20.07 -1.46
C TYR A 3 -3.03 21.02 -2.20
N VAL A 4 -4.24 20.55 -2.51
CA VAL A 4 -5.21 21.31 -3.31
C VAL A 4 -6.64 21.02 -2.83
N SER A 5 -7.47 22.07 -2.78
CA SER A 5 -8.91 21.92 -2.58
C SER A 5 -9.56 21.45 -3.89
N MET A 6 -10.38 20.40 -3.81
CA MET A 6 -11.12 19.86 -4.95
C MET A 6 -12.55 20.41 -5.04
N GLY A 7 -12.92 21.34 -4.14
CA GLY A 7 -14.30 21.77 -3.95
C GLY A 7 -15.13 20.73 -3.17
N GLY A 8 -16.39 21.06 -2.87
CA GLY A 8 -17.32 20.11 -2.22
C GLY A 8 -16.86 19.56 -0.86
N LYS A 9 -16.03 20.32 -0.12
CA LYS A 9 -15.36 19.90 1.13
C LYS A 9 -14.37 18.73 0.99
N VAL A 10 -13.86 18.51 -0.22
CA VAL A 10 -12.83 17.52 -0.52
C VAL A 10 -11.50 18.22 -0.78
N ALA A 11 -10.40 17.64 -0.29
CA ALA A 11 -9.05 18.08 -0.61
C ALA A 11 -8.19 16.89 -1.05
N LEU A 12 -7.17 17.16 -1.86
CA LEU A 12 -6.18 16.18 -2.30
C LEU A 12 -4.80 16.57 -1.75
N LEU A 13 -4.17 15.64 -1.04
CA LEU A 13 -2.76 15.64 -0.71
C LEU A 13 -2.04 14.63 -1.61
N ALA A 14 -1.21 15.10 -2.53
CA ALA A 14 -0.35 14.26 -3.36
C ALA A 14 1.08 14.24 -2.80
N VAL A 15 1.49 13.09 -2.29
CA VAL A 15 2.81 12.89 -1.67
C VAL A 15 3.80 12.45 -2.74
N ASP A 16 4.97 13.08 -2.74
CA ASP A 16 6.07 12.63 -3.59
C ASP A 16 6.82 11.51 -2.84
N CYS A 17 6.58 10.27 -3.27
CA CYS A 17 7.21 9.07 -2.73
C CYS A 17 8.39 8.60 -3.59
N ARG A 18 8.92 9.43 -4.50
CA ARG A 18 9.96 9.04 -5.46
C ARG A 18 11.24 9.82 -5.28
N THR A 19 11.17 11.14 -5.06
CA THR A 19 12.37 12.00 -5.02
C THR A 19 13.34 11.64 -3.90
N GLU A 20 12.83 11.25 -2.73
CA GLU A 20 13.64 10.96 -1.54
C GLU A 20 13.74 9.46 -1.22
N ARG A 21 13.24 8.59 -2.12
CA ARG A 21 13.18 7.16 -1.87
C ARG A 21 14.58 6.56 -1.78
N THR A 22 14.78 5.71 -0.79
CA THR A 22 15.97 4.87 -0.61
C THR A 22 15.55 3.41 -0.41
N GLU A 23 16.52 2.51 -0.28
CA GLU A 23 16.27 1.10 0.10
C GLU A 23 15.59 0.97 1.48
N HIS A 24 15.67 1.99 2.34
CA HIS A 24 15.19 1.90 3.72
C HIS A 24 13.95 2.75 4.00
N ASP A 25 13.76 3.83 3.24
CA ASP A 25 12.69 4.79 3.44
C ASP A 25 12.04 5.15 2.10
N VAL A 26 10.71 5.17 2.05
CA VAL A 26 9.95 5.63 0.88
C VAL A 26 9.84 7.16 0.86
N ILE A 27 9.71 7.78 2.02
CA ILE A 27 9.75 9.23 2.25
C ILE A 27 10.59 9.53 3.49
N ASN A 28 11.37 10.60 3.44
CA ASN A 28 12.14 11.03 4.58
C ASN A 28 11.21 11.49 5.73
N ASN A 29 11.55 11.15 6.97
CA ASN A 29 10.75 11.48 8.15
C ASN A 29 10.54 13.00 8.33
N GLN A 30 11.56 13.84 8.11
CA GLN A 30 11.42 15.30 8.19
C GLN A 30 10.46 15.85 7.12
N THR A 31 10.47 15.26 5.93
CA THR A 31 9.54 15.63 4.85
C THR A 31 8.12 15.25 5.23
N TRP A 32 7.90 14.05 5.78
CA TRP A 32 6.60 13.63 6.28
C TRP A 32 6.09 14.53 7.42
N GLU A 33 6.93 14.82 8.42
CA GLU A 33 6.60 15.77 9.51
C GLU A 33 6.18 17.14 8.96
N THR A 34 6.88 17.65 7.96
CA THR A 34 6.53 18.93 7.33
C THR A 34 5.15 18.86 6.64
N ILE A 35 4.87 17.75 5.96
CA ILE A 35 3.58 17.50 5.30
C ILE A 35 2.46 17.45 6.32
N ILE A 36 2.60 16.65 7.39
CA ILE A 36 1.52 16.48 8.37
C ILE A 36 1.28 17.77 9.15
N ASN A 37 2.34 18.50 9.54
CA ASN A 37 2.22 19.81 10.18
C ASN A 37 1.44 20.80 9.31
N ARG A 38 1.71 20.81 8.00
CA ARG A 38 0.94 21.61 7.04
C ARG A 38 -0.52 21.19 7.00
N MET A 39 -0.82 19.88 7.03
CA MET A 39 -2.21 19.40 7.07
C MET A 39 -2.91 19.86 8.35
N TYR A 40 -2.25 19.79 9.51
CA TYR A 40 -2.80 20.33 10.76
C TYR A 40 -3.07 21.84 10.70
N ALA A 41 -2.24 22.61 9.98
CA ALA A 41 -2.45 24.06 9.82
C ALA A 41 -3.58 24.39 8.83
N GLU A 42 -3.64 23.72 7.68
CA GLU A 42 -4.53 24.10 6.57
C GLU A 42 -5.89 23.38 6.60
N VAL A 43 -5.94 22.15 7.12
CA VAL A 43 -7.19 21.39 7.22
C VAL A 43 -8.01 21.90 8.40
N ARG A 44 -9.15 22.51 8.06
CA ARG A 44 -10.11 23.05 9.04
C ARG A 44 -11.35 22.19 9.11
N ARG A 45 -11.70 21.78 10.33
CA ARG A 45 -12.93 21.03 10.62
C ARG A 45 -14.15 21.74 10.03
N GLY A 46 -15.02 20.97 9.37
CA GLY A 46 -16.24 21.46 8.70
C GLY A 46 -16.02 22.14 7.34
N HIS A 47 -14.77 22.47 6.97
CA HIS A 47 -14.43 22.97 5.63
C HIS A 47 -13.94 21.86 4.72
N VAL A 48 -13.13 20.95 5.27
CA VAL A 48 -12.73 19.70 4.61
C VAL A 48 -13.29 18.56 5.43
N GLU A 49 -14.11 17.74 4.80
CA GLU A 49 -14.72 16.54 5.39
C GLU A 49 -14.09 15.26 4.82
N HIS A 50 -13.42 15.35 3.66
CA HIS A 50 -12.74 14.22 3.04
C HIS A 50 -11.37 14.64 2.49
N LEU A 51 -10.31 13.99 2.98
CA LEU A 51 -8.96 14.11 2.45
C LEU A 51 -8.62 12.89 1.60
N LEU A 52 -8.29 13.13 0.33
CA LEU A 52 -7.69 12.15 -0.56
C LEU A 52 -6.17 12.23 -0.39
N VAL A 53 -5.52 11.10 -0.10
CA VAL A 53 -4.06 11.03 0.03
C VAL A 53 -3.53 10.17 -1.11
N LEU A 54 -2.86 10.77 -2.09
CA LEU A 54 -2.23 10.06 -3.18
C LEU A 54 -0.80 9.69 -2.80
N LEU A 55 -0.53 8.38 -2.76
CA LEU A 55 0.79 7.79 -2.52
C LEU A 55 1.26 7.08 -3.79
N GLY A 56 2.55 7.19 -4.10
CA GLY A 56 3.12 6.58 -5.32
C GLY A 56 3.12 5.05 -5.29
N VAL A 57 3.14 4.43 -4.11
CA VAL A 57 3.16 2.98 -3.90
C VAL A 57 2.07 2.59 -2.90
N PRO A 58 1.55 1.34 -2.93
CA PRO A 58 0.50 0.90 -2.04
C PRO A 58 0.93 0.86 -0.57
N ILE A 59 0.06 1.33 0.32
CA ILE A 59 0.29 1.28 1.79
C ILE A 59 -0.50 0.13 2.45
N ALA A 60 -1.52 -0.40 1.79
CA ALA A 60 -2.23 -1.61 2.20
C ALA A 60 -2.35 -2.59 1.03
N TYR A 61 -1.38 -3.51 0.97
CA TYR A 61 -1.27 -4.55 -0.06
C TYR A 61 -0.76 -5.87 0.56
N PRO A 62 -0.99 -7.04 -0.06
CA PRO A 62 -0.52 -8.32 0.48
C PRO A 62 1.00 -8.36 0.69
N ARG A 63 1.43 -8.81 1.87
CA ARG A 63 2.86 -9.08 2.15
C ARG A 63 3.28 -10.39 1.49
N LEU A 64 4.30 -10.34 0.64
CA LEU A 64 4.81 -11.51 -0.07
C LEU A 64 6.10 -12.12 0.50
N VAL A 65 6.38 -11.92 1.78
CA VAL A 65 7.50 -12.59 2.46
C VAL A 65 7.45 -14.13 2.30
N TRP A 66 6.26 -14.73 2.15
CA TRP A 66 6.19 -16.17 1.83
C TRP A 66 6.64 -16.47 0.40
N LEU A 67 6.32 -15.59 -0.57
CA LEU A 67 6.58 -15.85 -1.99
C LEU A 67 8.09 -15.82 -2.22
N GLU A 68 8.79 -14.90 -1.53
CA GLU A 68 10.24 -14.88 -1.46
C GLU A 68 10.78 -16.24 -0.99
N ASN A 69 10.25 -16.80 0.10
CA ASN A 69 10.67 -18.12 0.61
C ASN A 69 10.39 -19.27 -0.37
N ILE A 70 9.29 -19.21 -1.14
CA ILE A 70 8.98 -20.23 -2.15
C ILE A 70 9.92 -20.10 -3.34
N LEU A 71 10.10 -18.88 -3.87
CA LEU A 71 10.92 -18.63 -5.06
C LEU A 71 12.42 -18.81 -4.80
N THR A 72 12.89 -18.54 -3.59
CA THR A 72 14.30 -18.74 -3.19
C THR A 72 14.59 -20.16 -2.69
N SER A 73 13.58 -21.00 -2.49
CA SER A 73 13.75 -22.38 -2.02
C SER A 73 14.53 -23.23 -3.02
N ARG A 74 15.54 -23.96 -2.53
CA ARG A 74 16.34 -24.94 -3.30
C ARG A 74 15.49 -26.07 -3.89
N LEU A 75 14.27 -26.28 -3.40
CA LEU A 75 13.31 -27.24 -3.96
C LEU A 75 12.76 -26.80 -5.32
N MET A 76 12.84 -25.51 -5.66
CA MET A 76 12.44 -25.00 -6.98
C MET A 76 13.57 -25.12 -8.02
N ASP A 77 14.80 -25.45 -7.63
CA ASP A 77 15.95 -25.53 -8.53
C ASP A 77 15.75 -26.52 -9.70
N PRO A 78 15.17 -27.73 -9.49
CA PRO A 78 14.88 -28.65 -10.58
C PRO A 78 13.85 -28.09 -11.57
N VAL A 79 12.82 -27.40 -11.06
CA VAL A 79 11.76 -26.77 -11.88
C VAL A 79 12.34 -25.61 -12.70
N LYS A 80 13.18 -24.78 -12.08
CA LYS A 80 13.90 -23.69 -12.77
C LYS A 80 14.83 -24.24 -13.85
N ALA A 81 15.56 -25.32 -13.57
CA ALA A 81 16.44 -25.98 -14.53
C ALA A 81 15.66 -26.58 -15.71
N LEU A 82 14.54 -27.27 -15.45
CA LEU A 82 13.63 -27.80 -16.48
C LEU A 82 12.94 -26.70 -17.30
N GLY A 83 12.70 -25.54 -16.70
CA GLY A 83 12.22 -24.37 -17.43
C GLY A 83 13.26 -23.90 -18.46
N ARG A 84 14.52 -23.71 -18.02
CA ARG A 84 15.63 -23.20 -18.85
C ARG A 84 15.99 -24.09 -20.06
N THR A 85 15.64 -25.39 -20.03
CA THR A 85 15.83 -26.30 -21.17
C THR A 85 14.76 -26.16 -22.26
N GLY A 86 13.81 -25.23 -22.12
CA GLY A 86 12.84 -24.90 -23.16
C GLY A 86 11.64 -25.86 -23.26
N MET A 87 11.59 -26.93 -22.45
CA MET A 87 10.49 -27.89 -22.46
C MET A 87 9.19 -27.35 -21.84
N PHE A 88 9.22 -26.20 -21.14
CA PHE A 88 8.04 -25.62 -20.48
C PHE A 88 7.99 -24.09 -20.58
N GLY A 89 7.93 -23.55 -21.81
CA GLY A 89 7.88 -22.09 -22.05
C GLY A 89 6.79 -21.33 -21.29
N LYS A 90 5.65 -21.94 -20.98
CA LYS A 90 4.59 -21.33 -20.14
C LYS A 90 4.90 -21.30 -18.64
N ALA A 91 5.74 -22.20 -18.13
CA ALA A 91 6.10 -22.24 -16.71
C ALA A 91 7.20 -21.21 -16.38
N LEU A 92 8.09 -20.91 -17.32
CA LEU A 92 9.14 -19.90 -17.16
C LEU A 92 8.59 -18.47 -17.01
N ASN A 93 7.62 -18.07 -17.83
CA ASN A 93 7.01 -16.74 -17.74
C ASN A 93 6.44 -16.42 -16.34
N ASN A 94 5.92 -17.45 -15.65
CA ASN A 94 5.37 -17.29 -14.29
C ASN A 94 6.47 -17.15 -13.22
N ILE A 95 7.66 -17.70 -13.46
CA ILE A 95 8.79 -17.61 -12.52
C ILE A 95 9.48 -16.26 -12.67
N ASP A 96 9.77 -15.84 -13.91
CA ASP A 96 10.41 -14.55 -14.17
C ASP A 96 9.50 -13.38 -13.74
N GLY A 97 8.20 -13.44 -14.08
CA GLY A 97 7.23 -12.46 -13.57
C GLY A 97 7.03 -12.50 -12.05
N GLY A 98 7.31 -13.64 -11.40
CA GLY A 98 7.29 -13.73 -9.94
C GLY A 98 8.48 -13.05 -9.26
N VAL A 99 9.64 -13.01 -9.93
CA VAL A 99 10.84 -12.33 -9.42
C VAL A 99 10.71 -10.80 -9.56
N GLU A 100 10.20 -10.31 -10.69
CA GLU A 100 9.91 -8.88 -10.90
C GLU A 100 8.90 -8.37 -9.85
N VAL A 101 7.81 -9.12 -9.63
CA VAL A 101 6.81 -8.78 -8.61
C VAL A 101 7.40 -8.77 -7.19
N LEU A 102 8.35 -9.66 -6.89
CA LEU A 102 9.00 -9.66 -5.57
C LEU A 102 9.86 -8.41 -5.35
N ASP A 103 10.57 -7.96 -6.38
CA ASP A 103 11.41 -6.76 -6.32
C ASP A 103 10.54 -5.52 -6.09
N ASP A 104 9.48 -5.36 -6.88
CA ASP A 104 8.51 -4.26 -6.72
C ASP A 104 7.91 -4.22 -5.31
N LEU A 105 7.64 -5.39 -4.73
CA LEU A 105 7.02 -5.47 -3.40
C LEU A 105 7.97 -5.16 -2.25
N ASN A 106 9.28 -5.31 -2.46
CA ASN A 106 10.28 -4.91 -1.47
C ASN A 106 10.41 -3.37 -1.38
N ASP A 107 10.05 -2.66 -2.44
CA ASP A 107 9.99 -1.19 -2.50
C ASP A 107 8.70 -0.61 -1.86
N HIS A 108 7.76 -1.46 -1.44
CA HIS A 108 6.48 -1.01 -0.89
C HIS A 108 6.50 -0.91 0.63
N TRP A 109 5.63 -0.04 1.17
CA TRP A 109 5.44 0.18 2.59
C TRP A 109 5.16 -1.10 3.41
N THR A 110 4.68 -2.16 2.76
CA THR A 110 4.37 -3.43 3.39
C THR A 110 5.60 -4.32 3.64
N ALA A 111 6.73 -4.00 3.02
CA ALA A 111 8.01 -4.67 3.19
C ALA A 111 8.59 -4.45 4.60
N LYS A 112 9.57 -5.27 4.99
CA LYS A 112 10.05 -5.35 6.38
C LYS A 112 10.78 -4.08 6.83
N ASN A 113 11.64 -3.54 5.96
CA ASN A 113 12.35 -2.28 6.07
C ASN A 113 11.41 -1.09 6.34
N HIS A 114 10.30 -0.99 5.61
CA HIS A 114 9.40 0.17 5.68
C HIS A 114 8.31 0.08 6.75
N LYS A 115 8.28 -0.98 7.58
CA LYS A 115 7.18 -1.16 8.57
C LYS A 115 7.08 -0.03 9.58
N ARG A 116 8.22 0.46 10.08
CA ARG A 116 8.25 1.55 11.07
C ARG A 116 7.73 2.83 10.47
N GLU A 117 8.24 3.18 9.30
CA GLU A 117 7.77 4.31 8.49
C GLU A 117 6.26 4.20 8.32
N ARG A 118 5.75 3.03 7.90
CA ARG A 118 4.33 2.76 7.68
C ARG A 118 3.47 2.99 8.90
N SER A 119 3.95 2.58 10.07
CA SER A 119 3.30 2.83 11.35
C SER A 119 3.12 4.33 11.58
N ILE A 120 4.21 5.09 11.49
CA ILE A 120 4.20 6.55 11.71
C ILE A 120 3.20 7.25 10.76
N ILE A 121 3.27 6.97 9.46
CA ILE A 121 2.36 7.58 8.48
C ILE A 121 0.90 7.27 8.78
N MET A 122 0.58 6.01 9.08
CA MET A 122 -0.81 5.62 9.29
C MET A 122 -1.35 6.19 10.60
N GLU A 123 -0.55 6.16 11.67
CA GLU A 123 -0.90 6.74 12.97
C GLU A 123 -1.15 8.25 12.83
N ASP A 124 -0.25 8.99 12.18
CA ASP A 124 -0.40 10.43 11.93
C ASP A 124 -1.66 10.76 11.10
N LEU A 125 -1.95 9.95 10.08
CA LEU A 125 -3.18 10.11 9.29
C LEU A 125 -4.42 9.81 10.14
N GLN A 126 -4.39 8.79 11.01
CA GLN A 126 -5.50 8.45 11.89
C GLN A 126 -5.75 9.56 12.91
N ASP A 127 -4.69 10.10 13.51
CA ASP A 127 -4.77 11.22 14.44
C ASP A 127 -5.32 12.47 13.76
N LEU A 128 -4.85 12.78 12.54
CA LEU A 128 -5.40 13.87 11.73
C LEU A 128 -6.89 13.66 11.44
N ALA A 129 -7.30 12.43 11.09
CA ALA A 129 -8.69 12.09 10.82
C ALA A 129 -9.58 12.29 12.06
N ILE A 130 -9.09 11.90 13.24
CA ILE A 130 -9.76 12.07 14.54
C ILE A 130 -9.87 13.56 14.88
N ASP A 131 -8.75 14.28 14.91
CA ASP A 131 -8.67 15.66 15.38
C ASP A 131 -9.45 16.63 14.49
N LYS A 132 -9.35 16.42 13.17
CA LYS A 132 -10.04 17.26 12.18
C LYS A 132 -11.44 16.76 11.84
N SER A 133 -11.82 15.58 12.36
CA SER A 133 -13.12 14.94 12.13
C SER A 133 -13.41 14.75 10.64
N LEU A 134 -12.47 14.17 9.90
CA LEU A 134 -12.56 13.96 8.45
C LEU A 134 -12.40 12.48 8.07
N ARG A 135 -12.85 12.13 6.86
CA ARG A 135 -12.57 10.83 6.25
C ARG A 135 -11.28 10.90 5.44
N ILE A 136 -10.45 9.85 5.51
CA ILE A 136 -9.28 9.70 4.64
C ILE A 136 -9.50 8.54 3.66
N THR A 137 -9.18 8.77 2.39
CA THR A 137 -9.05 7.72 1.38
C THR A 137 -7.71 7.84 0.71
N ILE A 138 -6.99 6.72 0.65
CA ILE A 138 -5.65 6.63 0.10
C ILE A 138 -5.76 6.12 -1.33
N LEU A 139 -5.15 6.83 -2.26
CA LEU A 139 -5.06 6.46 -3.67
C LEU A 139 -3.62 5.99 -3.93
N SER A 140 -3.47 4.86 -4.61
CA SER A 140 -2.15 4.29 -4.94
C SER A 140 -2.12 3.63 -6.31
N GLY A 141 -0.92 3.33 -6.81
CA GLY A 141 -0.69 2.62 -8.07
C GLY A 141 0.46 1.61 -7.95
N ASP A 142 1.26 1.48 -9.00
CA ASP A 142 2.53 0.73 -9.07
C ASP A 142 2.39 -0.80 -9.30
N VAL A 143 1.49 -1.51 -8.63
CA VAL A 143 1.46 -3.00 -8.61
C VAL A 143 0.84 -3.72 -9.82
N HIS A 144 0.49 -3.01 -10.89
CA HIS A 144 -0.15 -3.56 -12.12
C HIS A 144 -1.42 -4.41 -11.84
N LEU A 145 -2.03 -4.24 -10.67
CA LEU A 145 -3.20 -4.98 -10.21
C LEU A 145 -4.13 -4.04 -9.46
N ALA A 146 -5.42 -4.07 -9.80
CA ALA A 146 -6.42 -3.32 -9.04
C ALA A 146 -6.70 -4.03 -7.71
N ALA A 147 -6.64 -3.28 -6.61
CA ALA A 147 -6.87 -3.83 -5.27
C ALA A 147 -7.50 -2.79 -4.33
N ILE A 148 -8.09 -3.29 -3.24
CA ILE A 148 -8.64 -2.47 -2.16
C ILE A 148 -8.06 -2.96 -0.83
N GLY A 149 -7.22 -2.13 -0.22
CA GLY A 149 -6.77 -2.27 1.15
C GLY A 149 -7.70 -1.53 2.11
N GLN A 150 -7.82 -2.01 3.34
CA GLN A 150 -8.63 -1.36 4.39
C GLN A 150 -7.86 -1.39 5.71
N PHE A 151 -7.80 -0.22 6.36
CA PHE A 151 -7.53 -0.09 7.79
C PHE A 151 -8.87 0.14 8.49
N TYR A 152 -9.02 -0.38 9.70
CA TYR A 152 -10.20 -0.19 10.53
C TYR A 152 -9.83 -0.46 11.98
N SER A 153 -10.57 0.14 12.91
CA SER A 153 -10.42 -0.15 14.33
C SER A 153 -10.74 -1.61 14.63
N ASN A 154 -10.14 -2.15 15.70
CA ASN A 154 -10.37 -3.52 16.15
C ASN A 154 -11.87 -3.94 16.10
N PRO A 155 -12.25 -4.96 15.30
CA PRO A 155 -13.65 -5.33 15.10
C PRO A 155 -14.42 -5.68 16.37
N LYS A 156 -13.73 -6.07 17.45
CA LYS A 156 -14.34 -6.36 18.75
C LYS A 156 -15.00 -5.13 19.38
N LEU A 157 -14.62 -3.93 18.97
CA LEU A 157 -15.23 -2.67 19.42
C LEU A 157 -16.63 -2.44 18.82
N GLY A 158 -17.03 -3.20 17.81
CA GLY A 158 -18.38 -3.10 17.21
C GLY A 158 -18.68 -1.76 16.55
N LEU A 159 -17.64 -0.99 16.17
CA LEU A 159 -17.81 0.32 15.55
C LEU A 159 -18.35 0.17 14.12
N PRO A 160 -19.44 0.85 13.74
CA PRO A 160 -19.86 0.88 12.35
C PRO A 160 -18.85 1.71 11.54
N LYS A 161 -18.51 1.28 10.32
CA LYS A 161 -17.48 1.90 9.46
C LYS A 161 -17.61 3.43 9.32
N HIS A 162 -18.85 3.94 9.24
CA HIS A 162 -19.10 5.39 9.10
C HIS A 162 -18.76 6.19 10.37
N LYS A 163 -18.67 5.55 11.54
CA LYS A 163 -18.24 6.14 12.82
C LYS A 163 -16.82 5.75 13.23
N ASP A 164 -16.18 4.86 12.50
CA ASP A 164 -14.80 4.45 12.76
C ASP A 164 -13.85 5.50 12.16
N PRO A 165 -13.11 6.25 12.99
CA PRO A 165 -12.17 7.27 12.50
C PRO A 165 -10.89 6.64 11.92
N ARG A 166 -10.56 5.39 12.28
CA ARG A 166 -9.44 4.63 11.71
C ARG A 166 -9.80 3.92 10.43
N TYR A 167 -11.08 3.94 10.03
CA TYR A 167 -11.50 3.35 8.78
C TYR A 167 -10.96 4.16 7.59
N MET A 168 -9.95 3.61 6.93
CA MET A 168 -9.30 4.20 5.76
C MET A 168 -9.20 3.15 4.65
N ILE A 169 -9.62 3.54 3.46
CA ILE A 169 -9.55 2.68 2.28
C ILE A 169 -8.32 3.08 1.48
N ASN A 170 -7.51 2.10 1.08
CA ASN A 170 -6.49 2.28 0.05
C ASN A 170 -6.99 1.69 -1.26
N VAL A 171 -7.39 2.56 -2.19
CA VAL A 171 -7.75 2.18 -3.56
C VAL A 171 -6.47 2.13 -4.40
N VAL A 172 -6.15 0.94 -4.91
CA VAL A 172 -4.97 0.70 -5.72
C VAL A 172 -5.41 0.51 -7.17
N SER A 173 -4.95 1.39 -8.05
CA SER A 173 -5.20 1.29 -9.49
C SER A 173 -4.10 0.51 -10.19
N SER A 174 -4.48 -0.32 -11.16
CA SER A 174 -3.52 -0.88 -12.13
C SER A 174 -2.97 0.22 -13.03
N ALA A 175 -1.75 0.04 -13.52
CA ALA A 175 -1.21 0.83 -14.62
C ALA A 175 -2.02 0.57 -15.91
N ILE A 176 -2.12 1.59 -16.76
CA ILE A 176 -2.89 1.53 -18.02
C ILE A 176 -2.12 0.80 -19.13
N ALA A 177 -0.79 0.90 -19.14
CA ALA A 177 0.06 0.41 -20.23
C ALA A 177 0.88 -0.84 -19.88
N ASN A 178 0.95 -1.21 -18.61
CA ASN A 178 1.78 -2.33 -18.17
C ASN A 178 1.01 -3.64 -18.23
N THR A 179 1.71 -4.72 -18.57
CA THR A 179 1.13 -6.07 -18.60
C THR A 179 0.68 -6.45 -17.19
N PRO A 180 -0.55 -6.94 -17.01
CA PRO A 180 -1.00 -7.40 -15.70
C PRO A 180 -0.19 -8.63 -15.24
N PRO A 181 -0.13 -8.91 -13.93
CA PRO A 181 0.40 -10.17 -13.44
C PRO A 181 -0.44 -11.34 -13.97
N SER A 182 0.13 -12.56 -13.95
CA SER A 182 -0.59 -13.75 -14.38
C SER A 182 -1.81 -14.05 -13.47
N ASP A 183 -2.86 -14.64 -14.04
CA ASP A 183 -4.09 -14.99 -13.31
C ASP A 183 -3.82 -15.84 -12.07
N ILE A 184 -2.85 -16.75 -12.15
CA ILE A 184 -2.45 -17.62 -11.02
C ILE A 184 -1.90 -16.77 -9.86
N LEU A 185 -1.09 -15.75 -10.18
CA LEU A 185 -0.51 -14.87 -9.17
C LEU A 185 -1.60 -13.99 -8.54
N ALA A 186 -2.53 -13.46 -9.35
CA ALA A 186 -3.71 -12.74 -8.86
C ALA A 186 -4.58 -13.59 -7.91
N ASP A 187 -4.83 -14.85 -8.27
CA ASP A 187 -5.58 -15.81 -7.44
C ASP A 187 -4.88 -16.10 -6.11
N VAL A 188 -3.54 -16.22 -6.15
CA VAL A 188 -2.73 -16.44 -4.95
C VAL A 188 -2.83 -15.23 -4.01
N PHE A 189 -2.74 -14.01 -4.54
CA PHE A 189 -2.95 -12.79 -3.75
C PHE A 189 -4.31 -12.78 -3.08
N ASN A 190 -5.36 -13.09 -3.82
CA ASN A 190 -6.74 -13.08 -3.31
C ASN A 190 -6.95 -14.13 -2.20
N LYS A 191 -6.51 -15.38 -2.43
CA LYS A 191 -6.68 -16.49 -1.46
C LYS A 191 -5.91 -16.31 -0.17
N ARG A 192 -4.86 -15.50 -0.18
CA ARG A 192 -3.95 -15.33 0.95
C ARG A 192 -4.09 -13.97 1.64
N ASN A 193 -5.07 -13.17 1.25
CA ASN A 193 -5.42 -11.95 1.95
C ASN A 193 -5.94 -12.30 3.36
N LYS A 194 -5.12 -12.05 4.38
CA LYS A 194 -5.46 -12.28 5.79
C LYS A 194 -5.55 -10.94 6.51
N VAL A 195 -6.42 -10.88 7.52
CA VAL A 195 -6.45 -9.72 8.43
C VAL A 195 -5.12 -9.66 9.16
N HIS A 196 -4.47 -8.51 9.09
CA HIS A 196 -3.24 -8.21 9.80
C HIS A 196 -3.55 -7.22 10.93
N HIS A 197 -3.04 -7.51 12.12
CA HIS A 197 -3.06 -6.55 13.22
C HIS A 197 -1.92 -5.56 12.97
N PHE A 198 -2.28 -4.28 12.83
CA PHE A 198 -1.36 -3.19 12.59
C PHE A 198 -0.79 -2.70 13.92
N ASP A 199 -1.65 -2.49 14.90
CA ASP A 199 -1.34 -2.14 16.28
C ASP A 199 -2.39 -2.74 17.26
N GLU A 200 -2.45 -2.31 18.52
CA GLU A 200 -3.45 -2.83 19.48
C GLU A 200 -4.90 -2.40 19.16
N GLN A 201 -5.04 -1.28 18.46
CA GLN A 201 -6.26 -0.56 18.16
C GLN A 201 -6.71 -0.70 16.69
N THR A 202 -5.82 -1.11 15.78
CA THR A 202 -6.00 -1.23 14.33
C THR A 202 -5.63 -2.63 13.80
#